data_AF-A0A944U3V4-F1
#
_entry.id   AF-A0A944U3V4-F1
#
_cell.length_a   1.000
_cell.length_b   1.000
_cell.length_c   1.000
_cell.angle_alpha   90.00
_cell.angle_beta   90.00
_cell.angle_gamma   90.00
#
_symmetry.space_group_name_H-M   'P 1'
#
loop_
_entity.id
_entity.type
_entity.pdbx_description
1 polymer ?
#
loop_
_entity_poly.entity_id
_entity_poly.type
_entity_poly.pdbx_seq_one_letter_code
_entity_poly.pdbx_strand_id
1 'polypeptide(L)'
;MEKWIMLAHARFRLMAWGILGCAWFLIWDADVQAQALMKFELKTPETRTYWVEQTTDMLGPALKPPSRTLELRKTPSDLHGSIIDHRLIVHLAEAVSIDEFIKPWGLELLQSLHFPGVHVLAASSPHQAMTIAGAWANMPEVLACYPVEQKPMKLKNRFAPRPNDPFFSNQWYLEQRNTINFLSEGGDINIRSAWPISRGQGVHIAVVDTGVDQDHPDLALALNSDFNRNFITGTQDGNPVSQTFFHGTAVSGLIAASSENNEGIAGVAPLASLSSWVIFGFGGNIADSLQLSEMYETSNEQIAVQNHSWGNAYPEQSGPSFLERLSLSNAFHKGRSGRGIVMVRAGGNDRTSGDFHPGLGDVNDDGYTSMHQVIAVAATRRDGRATSYSNWGASILVAAPGGEVRDGLFTTDVMGDGGFNMDTDSIGEGDYISNEVGFIGTSAAAPLISGLSGLVLSVNPEFSVRDVQQIILASARHVFLDDPDMAGNGAGFKHSHHVGF
;
A
#
# COMPACT_ATOMS: atom_id res chain seq x y z
N MET A 1 -0.49 25.68 -55.73
CA MET A 1 0.90 25.65 -55.23
C MET A 1 1.03 24.44 -54.32
N GLU A 2 0.98 23.20 -54.85
CA GLU A 2 2.10 22.44 -55.47
C GLU A 2 3.26 22.26 -54.47
N LYS A 3 3.42 21.09 -53.82
CA LYS A 3 3.94 19.77 -54.27
C LYS A 3 5.48 19.73 -54.53
N TRP A 4 6.04 18.57 -54.15
CA TRP A 4 7.28 17.89 -54.63
C TRP A 4 8.62 18.20 -53.90
N ILE A 5 9.63 17.32 -53.76
CA ILE A 5 9.78 15.84 -53.62
C ILE A 5 11.31 15.50 -53.61
N MET A 6 11.70 14.44 -52.88
CA MET A 6 12.78 13.44 -53.10
C MET A 6 14.31 13.65 -52.86
N LEU A 7 14.85 12.70 -52.06
CA LEU A 7 15.95 11.71 -52.27
C LEU A 7 17.43 12.12 -52.50
N ALA A 8 18.32 11.59 -51.63
CA ALA A 8 19.26 10.45 -51.89
C ALA A 8 20.69 10.57 -51.26
N HIS A 9 21.02 9.60 -50.39
CA HIS A 9 22.26 8.78 -50.20
C HIS A 9 23.70 9.27 -50.52
N ALA A 10 24.62 9.07 -49.54
CA ALA A 10 25.91 8.30 -49.60
C ALA A 10 26.78 8.55 -48.33
N ARG A 11 27.14 7.57 -47.46
CA ARG A 11 28.33 6.65 -47.45
C ARG A 11 29.70 7.40 -47.31
N PHE A 12 30.67 7.17 -46.39
CA PHE A 12 31.16 5.97 -45.67
C PHE A 12 32.22 6.32 -44.55
N ARG A 13 32.17 5.58 -43.41
CA ARG A 13 33.22 4.98 -42.50
C ARG A 13 34.50 5.72 -42.00
N LEU A 14 34.77 5.64 -40.68
CA LEU A 14 35.82 4.77 -40.05
C LEU A 14 35.86 4.84 -38.50
N MET A 15 35.57 3.69 -37.84
CA MET A 15 36.25 3.03 -36.69
C MET A 15 36.82 3.88 -35.52
N ALA A 16 36.56 3.60 -34.23
CA ALA A 16 36.77 2.31 -33.55
C ALA A 16 36.01 2.14 -32.20
N TRP A 17 35.45 0.93 -32.02
CA TRP A 17 35.44 0.01 -30.85
C TRP A 17 35.61 0.59 -29.42
N GLY A 18 34.76 0.33 -28.42
CA GLY A 18 33.58 -0.53 -28.35
C GLY A 18 32.97 -0.60 -26.93
N ILE A 19 31.95 -1.46 -26.84
CA ILE A 19 31.41 -2.15 -25.64
C ILE A 19 30.19 -1.48 -24.93
N LEU A 20 29.09 -2.25 -25.03
CA LEU A 20 27.86 -2.32 -24.21
C LEU A 20 26.73 -1.29 -24.43
N GLY A 21 25.92 -1.57 -25.45
CA GLY A 21 24.54 -1.10 -25.56
C GLY A 21 23.72 -2.04 -26.45
N CYS A 22 23.14 -3.09 -25.88
CA CYS A 22 22.16 -3.93 -26.58
C CYS A 22 20.74 -3.47 -26.20
N ALA A 23 20.24 -2.47 -26.92
CA ALA A 23 18.81 -2.23 -27.02
C ALA A 23 18.23 -3.24 -28.01
N TRP A 24 17.54 -4.26 -27.52
CA TRP A 24 16.64 -5.07 -28.33
C TRP A 24 15.25 -4.49 -28.23
N PHE A 25 14.90 -3.64 -29.20
CA PHE A 25 13.51 -3.46 -29.61
C PHE A 25 13.08 -4.77 -30.30
N LEU A 26 12.40 -5.65 -29.57
CA LEU A 26 11.58 -6.69 -30.17
C LEU A 26 10.16 -6.15 -30.30
N ILE A 27 9.85 -5.83 -31.54
CA ILE A 27 8.50 -5.70 -32.07
C ILE A 27 7.69 -6.90 -31.58
N TRP A 28 6.66 -6.63 -30.79
CA TRP A 28 5.67 -7.62 -30.40
C TRP A 28 4.77 -7.85 -31.62
N ASP A 29 5.25 -8.67 -32.55
CA ASP A 29 4.41 -9.19 -33.63
C ASP A 29 3.48 -10.22 -32.98
N ALA A 30 2.26 -9.78 -32.71
CA ALA A 30 1.17 -10.61 -32.23
C ALA A 30 0.63 -11.47 -33.39
N ASP A 31 1.45 -12.34 -33.93
CA ASP A 31 0.99 -13.49 -34.71
C ASP A 31 0.71 -14.62 -33.71
N VAL A 32 -0.43 -14.51 -33.02
CA VAL A 32 -1.04 -15.65 -32.33
C VAL A 32 -1.49 -16.60 -33.44
N GLN A 33 -0.64 -17.56 -33.81
CA GLN A 33 -1.12 -18.77 -34.46
C GLN A 33 -2.23 -19.32 -33.56
N ALA A 34 -3.45 -19.37 -34.07
CA ALA A 34 -4.57 -20.00 -33.36
C ALA A 34 -4.17 -21.45 -33.06
N GLN A 35 -3.72 -21.73 -31.84
CA GLN A 35 -3.46 -23.09 -31.39
C GLN A 35 -4.77 -23.85 -31.52
N ALA A 36 -4.78 -24.91 -32.34
CA ALA A 36 -5.95 -25.76 -32.43
C ALA A 36 -6.17 -26.44 -31.07
N LEU A 37 -7.34 -26.20 -30.46
CA LEU A 37 -7.72 -26.77 -29.17
C LEU A 37 -8.74 -27.89 -29.39
N MET A 38 -8.56 -29.03 -28.73
CA MET A 38 -9.58 -30.09 -28.66
C MET A 38 -10.44 -29.96 -27.40
N LYS A 39 -11.76 -30.14 -27.58
CA LYS A 39 -12.75 -30.11 -26.50
C LYS A 39 -12.91 -31.49 -25.86
N PHE A 40 -12.87 -31.54 -24.53
CA PHE A 40 -13.17 -32.72 -23.73
C PHE A 40 -14.22 -32.40 -22.66
N GLU A 41 -15.06 -33.38 -22.32
CA GLU A 41 -15.99 -33.30 -21.19
C GLU A 41 -15.51 -34.25 -20.11
N LEU A 42 -15.10 -33.72 -18.96
CA LEU A 42 -14.53 -34.51 -17.85
C LEU A 42 -15.46 -34.47 -16.65
N LYS A 43 -15.54 -35.55 -15.87
CA LYS A 43 -16.33 -35.60 -14.64
C LYS A 43 -15.48 -35.23 -13.43
N THR A 44 -15.63 -33.99 -12.96
CA THR A 44 -14.99 -33.47 -11.75
C THR A 44 -16.05 -33.19 -10.69
N PRO A 45 -16.46 -34.23 -9.96
CA PRO A 45 -17.84 -34.55 -9.54
C PRO A 45 -19.01 -34.20 -10.48
N GLU A 46 -18.98 -33.06 -11.15
CA GLU A 46 -19.88 -32.65 -12.23
C GLU A 46 -19.15 -32.70 -13.56
N THR A 47 -19.86 -33.00 -14.65
CA THR A 47 -19.29 -32.95 -16.00
C THR A 47 -19.02 -31.50 -16.39
N ARG A 48 -17.78 -31.19 -16.74
CA ARG A 48 -17.32 -29.85 -17.16
C ARG A 48 -16.54 -29.93 -18.45
N THR A 49 -16.63 -28.88 -19.26
CA THR A 49 -15.88 -28.78 -20.52
C THR A 49 -14.48 -28.23 -20.26
N TYR A 50 -13.50 -28.83 -20.94
CA TYR A 50 -12.11 -28.40 -20.95
C TYR A 50 -11.55 -28.40 -22.38
N TRP A 51 -10.48 -27.64 -22.58
CA TRP A 51 -9.79 -27.51 -23.86
C TRP A 51 -8.32 -27.88 -23.68
N VAL A 52 -7.77 -28.65 -24.62
CA VAL A 52 -6.36 -29.08 -24.59
C VAL A 52 -5.69 -28.73 -25.92
N GLU A 53 -4.44 -28.27 -25.87
CA GLU A 53 -3.64 -27.99 -27.06
C GLU A 53 -3.44 -29.21 -27.95
N GLN A 54 -3.62 -29.03 -29.26
CA GLN A 54 -3.31 -30.04 -30.25
C GLN A 54 -1.79 -30.12 -30.49
N THR A 55 -1.13 -31.19 -30.04
CA THR A 55 0.30 -31.41 -30.28
C THR A 55 0.55 -32.34 -31.48
N THR A 56 1.74 -32.26 -32.08
CA THR A 56 2.17 -33.11 -33.22
C THR A 56 2.17 -34.62 -32.92
N ASP A 57 2.17 -35.01 -31.64
CA ASP A 57 1.98 -36.39 -31.19
C ASP A 57 0.60 -36.96 -31.58
N MET A 58 -0.33 -36.10 -32.02
CA MET A 58 -1.70 -36.44 -32.37
C MET A 58 -1.99 -36.53 -33.88
N LEU A 59 -0.96 -36.42 -34.73
CA LEU A 59 -1.11 -36.39 -36.20
C LEU A 59 -0.36 -37.51 -36.96
N GLY A 60 0.20 -38.50 -36.26
CA GLY A 60 0.88 -39.66 -36.88
C GLY A 60 2.39 -39.70 -36.61
N PRO A 61 3.09 -40.75 -37.07
CA PRO A 61 4.38 -41.12 -36.51
C PRO A 61 5.51 -40.27 -37.11
N ALA A 62 5.98 -39.24 -36.40
CA ALA A 62 7.31 -38.67 -36.60
C ALA A 62 7.90 -37.98 -35.35
N LEU A 63 8.97 -38.60 -34.83
CA LEU A 63 10.25 -38.00 -34.39
C LEU A 63 10.33 -37.05 -33.17
N LYS A 64 9.31 -36.91 -32.33
CA LYS A 64 9.51 -36.42 -30.95
C LYS A 64 9.08 -37.47 -29.92
N PRO A 65 9.81 -37.66 -28.81
CA PRO A 65 9.29 -38.44 -27.69
C PRO A 65 8.01 -37.75 -27.18
N PRO A 66 6.94 -38.50 -26.87
CA PRO A 66 5.68 -37.92 -26.45
C PRO A 66 5.91 -36.96 -25.28
N SER A 67 5.33 -35.77 -25.35
CA SER A 67 5.43 -34.85 -24.21
C SER A 67 4.83 -35.54 -22.99
N ARG A 68 5.58 -35.61 -21.88
CA ARG A 68 5.08 -36.22 -20.64
C ARG A 68 3.92 -35.43 -20.01
N THR A 69 3.64 -34.24 -20.54
CA THR A 69 2.60 -33.33 -20.08
C THR A 69 1.90 -32.59 -21.23
N LEU A 70 0.65 -32.15 -21.01
CA LEU A 70 -0.14 -31.28 -21.90
C LEU A 70 -0.76 -30.12 -21.11
N GLU A 71 -1.22 -29.07 -21.79
CA GLU A 71 -1.89 -27.92 -21.15
C GLU A 71 -3.42 -28.04 -21.24
N LEU A 72 -4.09 -27.97 -20.09
CA LEU A 72 -5.55 -28.06 -19.90
C LEU A 72 -6.12 -26.68 -19.54
N ARG A 73 -7.02 -26.16 -20.36
CA ARG A 73 -7.67 -24.85 -20.21
C ARG A 73 -9.16 -24.99 -19.89
N LYS A 74 -9.71 -24.06 -19.10
CA LYS A 74 -11.15 -24.01 -18.75
C LYS A 74 -11.95 -23.15 -19.70
N THR A 75 -11.29 -22.28 -20.46
CA THR A 75 -11.85 -21.59 -21.62
C THR A 75 -10.80 -21.55 -22.73
N PRO A 76 -11.19 -21.47 -24.02
CA PRO A 76 -10.24 -21.30 -25.11
C PRO A 76 -9.34 -20.06 -24.99
N SER A 77 -9.83 -19.03 -24.29
CA SER A 77 -9.15 -17.74 -24.10
C SER A 77 -8.20 -17.70 -22.91
N ASP A 78 -8.13 -18.75 -22.10
CA ASP A 78 -7.21 -18.78 -20.96
C ASP A 78 -5.76 -18.72 -21.46
N LEU A 79 -5.01 -17.68 -21.06
CA LEU A 79 -3.61 -17.50 -21.45
C LEU A 79 -2.68 -18.56 -20.83
N HIS A 80 -3.09 -19.16 -19.71
CA HIS A 80 -2.37 -20.20 -18.99
C HIS A 80 -3.35 -21.24 -18.46
N GLY A 81 -3.15 -22.49 -18.87
CA GLY A 81 -3.85 -23.66 -18.35
C GLY A 81 -3.07 -24.39 -17.25
N SER A 82 -3.69 -25.44 -16.72
CA SER A 82 -3.00 -26.39 -15.85
C SER A 82 -2.21 -27.41 -16.66
N ILE A 83 -1.10 -27.88 -16.11
CA ILE A 83 -0.30 -28.90 -16.76
C ILE A 83 -0.83 -30.28 -16.35
N ILE A 84 -1.26 -31.10 -17.29
CA ILE A 84 -1.73 -32.47 -17.04
C ILE A 84 -0.68 -33.48 -17.46
N ASP A 85 -0.62 -34.64 -16.80
CA ASP A 85 0.27 -35.75 -17.17
C ASP A 85 -0.51 -37.02 -17.61
N HIS A 86 0.21 -38.12 -17.84
CA HIS A 86 -0.33 -39.40 -18.34
C HIS A 86 -1.10 -40.21 -17.29
N ARG A 87 -1.12 -39.77 -16.04
CA ARG A 87 -1.87 -40.43 -14.97
C ARG A 87 -3.27 -39.86 -14.89
N LEU A 88 -4.23 -40.69 -14.51
CA LEU A 88 -5.60 -40.26 -14.25
C LEU A 88 -6.04 -40.65 -12.85
N ILE A 89 -6.86 -39.79 -12.26
CA ILE A 89 -7.62 -40.08 -11.05
C ILE A 89 -8.99 -40.57 -11.48
N VAL A 90 -9.41 -41.70 -10.94
CA VAL A 90 -10.78 -42.20 -11.08
C VAL A 90 -11.37 -42.43 -9.70
N HIS A 91 -12.61 -42.01 -9.50
CA HIS A 91 -13.44 -42.35 -8.35
C HIS A 91 -14.58 -43.22 -8.87
N LEU A 92 -14.58 -44.50 -8.52
CA LEU A 92 -15.61 -45.48 -8.88
C LEU A 92 -16.59 -45.67 -7.73
N ALA A 93 -17.83 -46.04 -8.06
CA ALA A 93 -18.80 -46.49 -7.05
C ALA A 93 -18.27 -47.74 -6.32
N GLU A 94 -18.49 -47.85 -5.00
CA GLU A 94 -17.87 -48.86 -4.12
C GLU A 94 -18.09 -50.32 -4.56
N ALA A 95 -19.15 -50.60 -5.30
CA ALA A 95 -19.46 -51.94 -5.80
C ALA A 95 -18.65 -52.36 -7.04
N VAL A 96 -17.81 -51.48 -7.60
CA VAL A 96 -17.11 -51.69 -8.86
C VAL A 96 -15.67 -52.15 -8.59
N SER A 97 -15.32 -53.33 -9.11
CA SER A 97 -13.94 -53.84 -9.06
C SER A 97 -13.05 -53.07 -10.04
N ILE A 98 -12.03 -52.37 -9.51
CA ILE A 98 -11.10 -51.59 -10.34
C ILE A 98 -10.36 -52.46 -11.37
N ASP A 99 -9.92 -53.65 -10.97
CA ASP A 99 -9.15 -54.55 -11.84
C ASP A 99 -9.98 -55.03 -13.03
N GLU A 100 -11.28 -55.26 -12.83
CA GLU A 100 -12.20 -55.62 -13.91
C GLU A 100 -12.54 -54.40 -14.79
N PHE A 101 -12.70 -53.23 -14.17
CA PHE A 101 -13.08 -51.99 -14.84
C PHE A 101 -12.01 -51.50 -15.81
N ILE A 102 -10.72 -51.60 -15.45
CA ILE A 102 -9.62 -51.04 -16.25
C ILE A 102 -9.08 -52.01 -17.32
N LYS A 103 -9.32 -53.32 -17.18
CA LYS A 103 -8.80 -54.37 -18.06
C LYS A 103 -9.09 -54.17 -19.56
N PRO A 104 -10.29 -53.71 -19.98
CA PRO A 104 -10.57 -53.45 -21.40
C PRO A 104 -9.79 -52.27 -21.99
N TRP A 105 -9.24 -51.39 -21.15
CA TRP A 105 -8.66 -50.10 -21.55
C TRP A 105 -7.14 -50.10 -21.59
N GLY A 106 -6.51 -51.22 -21.20
CA GLY A 106 -5.05 -51.36 -21.19
C GLY A 106 -4.37 -50.39 -20.22
N LEU A 107 -5.06 -49.99 -19.15
CA LEU A 107 -4.53 -49.12 -18.10
C LEU A 107 -3.86 -49.95 -17.01
N GLU A 108 -2.82 -49.39 -16.42
CA GLU A 108 -2.16 -49.95 -15.25
C GLU A 108 -2.66 -49.25 -13.99
N LEU A 109 -3.06 -50.02 -12.97
CA LEU A 109 -3.35 -49.50 -11.64
C LEU A 109 -2.03 -49.16 -10.94
N LEU A 110 -1.78 -47.87 -10.71
CA LEU A 110 -0.58 -47.42 -9.98
C LEU A 110 -0.78 -47.47 -8.47
N GLN A 111 -1.91 -46.96 -8.01
CA GLN A 111 -2.18 -46.80 -6.59
C GLN A 111 -3.68 -46.69 -6.32
N SER A 112 -4.15 -47.37 -5.28
CA SER A 112 -5.43 -47.06 -4.64
C SER A 112 -5.19 -46.08 -3.50
N LEU A 113 -5.91 -44.95 -3.48
CA LEU A 113 -5.79 -43.96 -2.43
C LEU A 113 -6.54 -44.41 -1.17
N HIS A 114 -6.29 -43.75 -0.05
CA HIS A 114 -6.98 -44.06 1.21
C HIS A 114 -8.48 -43.69 1.19
N PHE A 115 -8.95 -43.01 0.14
CA PHE A 115 -10.35 -42.70 -0.08
C PHE A 115 -11.02 -43.89 -0.79
N PRO A 116 -12.13 -44.44 -0.27
CA PRO A 116 -12.83 -45.58 -0.89
C PRO A 116 -13.17 -45.30 -2.36
N GLY A 117 -12.91 -46.29 -3.23
CA GLY A 117 -13.19 -46.20 -4.67
C GLY A 117 -12.30 -45.23 -5.47
N VAL A 118 -11.29 -44.60 -4.85
CA VAL A 118 -10.41 -43.64 -5.55
C VAL A 118 -9.08 -44.29 -5.93
N HIS A 119 -8.78 -44.28 -7.22
CA HIS A 119 -7.61 -44.94 -7.80
C HIS A 119 -6.84 -43.99 -8.72
N VAL A 120 -5.53 -44.21 -8.80
CA VAL A 120 -4.61 -43.55 -9.74
C VAL A 120 -4.18 -44.59 -10.77
N LEU A 121 -4.44 -44.31 -12.03
CA LEU A 121 -4.12 -45.20 -13.15
C LEU A 121 -3.07 -44.54 -14.06
N ALA A 122 -2.24 -45.35 -14.72
CA ALA A 122 -1.34 -44.90 -15.76
C ALA A 122 -1.91 -45.18 -17.15
N ALA A 123 -2.00 -44.13 -17.96
CA ALA A 123 -2.14 -44.23 -19.41
C ALA A 123 -0.76 -44.11 -20.10
N SER A 124 -0.70 -44.47 -21.37
CA SER A 124 0.52 -44.36 -22.20
C SER A 124 0.92 -42.92 -22.53
N SER A 125 -0.01 -41.97 -22.45
CA SER A 125 0.22 -40.54 -22.71
C SER A 125 -0.85 -39.67 -22.04
N PRO A 126 -0.57 -38.36 -21.83
CA PRO A 126 -1.57 -37.41 -21.34
C PRO A 126 -2.80 -37.32 -22.26
N HIS A 127 -2.63 -37.53 -23.57
CA HIS A 127 -3.73 -37.57 -24.52
C HIS A 127 -4.64 -38.80 -24.30
N GLN A 128 -4.07 -39.98 -24.08
CA GLN A 128 -4.85 -41.16 -23.76
C GLN A 128 -5.58 -40.99 -22.43
N ALA A 129 -4.93 -40.39 -21.41
CA ALA A 129 -5.57 -40.07 -20.14
C ALA A 129 -6.80 -39.16 -20.34
N MET A 130 -6.69 -38.11 -21.16
CA MET A 130 -7.80 -37.22 -21.50
C MET A 130 -8.91 -37.91 -22.28
N THR A 131 -8.57 -38.75 -23.25
CA THR A 131 -9.54 -39.50 -24.06
C THR A 131 -10.35 -40.46 -23.20
N ILE A 132 -9.69 -41.19 -22.30
CA ILE A 132 -10.33 -42.11 -21.36
C ILE A 132 -11.20 -41.35 -20.37
N ALA A 133 -10.67 -40.29 -19.76
CA ALA A 133 -11.44 -39.47 -18.83
C ALA A 133 -12.70 -38.86 -19.49
N GLY A 134 -12.59 -38.46 -20.77
CA GLY A 134 -13.71 -38.01 -21.59
C GLY A 134 -14.74 -39.10 -21.88
N ALA A 135 -14.29 -40.30 -22.26
CA ALA A 135 -15.17 -41.44 -22.50
C ALA A 135 -15.91 -41.90 -21.23
N TRP A 136 -15.26 -41.80 -20.08
CA TRP A 136 -15.78 -42.24 -18.79
C TRP A 136 -16.68 -41.21 -18.10
N ALA A 137 -16.66 -39.94 -18.54
CA ALA A 137 -17.37 -38.85 -17.87
C ALA A 137 -18.88 -39.07 -17.73
N ASN A 138 -19.48 -39.87 -18.62
CA ASN A 138 -20.92 -40.16 -18.62
C ASN A 138 -21.30 -41.57 -18.13
N MET A 139 -20.32 -42.35 -17.65
CA MET A 139 -20.59 -43.67 -17.08
C MET A 139 -21.19 -43.55 -15.67
N PRO A 140 -22.28 -44.29 -15.34
CA PRO A 140 -22.91 -44.21 -14.02
C PRO A 140 -22.00 -44.74 -12.89
N GLU A 141 -21.09 -45.67 -13.20
CA GLU A 141 -20.12 -46.25 -12.27
C GLU A 141 -18.99 -45.29 -11.89
N VAL A 142 -18.76 -44.26 -12.71
CA VAL A 142 -17.67 -43.30 -12.55
C VAL A 142 -18.22 -42.06 -11.85
N LEU A 143 -17.81 -41.82 -10.62
CA LEU A 143 -18.19 -40.64 -9.83
C LEU A 143 -17.32 -39.43 -10.14
N ALA A 144 -16.05 -39.65 -10.49
CA ALA A 144 -15.14 -38.64 -11.05
C ALA A 144 -14.08 -39.32 -11.91
N CYS A 145 -13.66 -38.69 -13.01
CA CYS A 145 -12.50 -39.12 -13.79
C CYS A 145 -11.87 -37.93 -14.51
N TYR A 146 -10.60 -37.67 -14.22
CA TYR A 146 -9.82 -36.58 -14.80
C TYR A 146 -8.31 -36.88 -14.70
N PRO A 147 -7.48 -36.34 -15.60
CA PRO A 147 -6.03 -36.51 -15.50
C PRO A 147 -5.46 -35.85 -14.24
N VAL A 148 -4.31 -36.33 -13.77
CA VAL A 148 -3.56 -35.65 -12.72
C VAL A 148 -3.12 -34.28 -13.23
N GLU A 149 -3.46 -33.24 -12.47
CA GLU A 149 -3.33 -31.84 -12.83
C GLU A 149 -2.33 -31.14 -11.90
N GLN A 150 -1.31 -30.53 -12.48
CA GLN A 150 -0.48 -29.51 -11.85
C GLN A 150 -1.09 -28.13 -12.15
N LYS A 151 -1.75 -27.56 -11.14
CA LYS A 151 -2.33 -26.21 -11.23
C LYS A 151 -1.24 -25.16 -11.15
N PRO A 152 -1.36 -24.05 -11.90
CA PRO A 152 -0.51 -22.88 -11.67
C PRO A 152 -0.81 -22.35 -10.26
N MET A 153 0.17 -22.44 -9.36
CA MET A 153 0.10 -21.90 -8.01
C MET A 153 1.11 -20.76 -7.90
N LYS A 154 0.65 -19.60 -7.46
CA LYS A 154 1.52 -18.46 -7.13
C LYS A 154 1.71 -18.40 -5.62
N LEU A 155 2.95 -18.38 -5.16
CA LEU A 155 3.25 -18.01 -3.78
C LEU A 155 2.76 -16.57 -3.58
N LYS A 156 1.87 -16.35 -2.62
CA LYS A 156 1.47 -15.00 -2.23
C LYS A 156 2.65 -14.35 -1.52
N ASN A 157 3.40 -13.49 -2.21
CA ASN A 157 4.33 -12.59 -1.53
C ASN A 157 3.53 -11.72 -0.57
N ARG A 158 3.91 -11.74 0.70
CA ARG A 158 3.24 -10.96 1.76
C ARG A 158 3.38 -9.44 1.54
N PHE A 159 4.34 -9.02 0.74
CA PHE A 159 4.71 -7.62 0.54
C PHE A 159 4.56 -7.24 -0.93
N ALA A 160 4.15 -6.00 -1.19
CA ALA A 160 4.28 -5.36 -2.49
C ALA A 160 5.76 -5.33 -2.92
N PRO A 161 6.05 -5.18 -4.22
CA PRO A 161 7.39 -4.81 -4.70
C PRO A 161 7.90 -3.54 -4.00
N ARG A 162 9.23 -3.37 -3.97
CA ARG A 162 9.82 -2.12 -3.46
C ARG A 162 9.54 -1.08 -4.54
N PRO A 163 9.07 0.12 -4.19
CA PRO A 163 8.93 1.20 -5.16
C PRO A 163 10.28 1.49 -5.82
N ASN A 164 10.24 2.00 -7.04
CA ASN A 164 11.45 2.35 -7.81
C ASN A 164 11.97 3.76 -7.49
N ASP A 165 11.38 4.41 -6.48
CA ASP A 165 11.70 5.76 -6.03
C ASP A 165 13.10 5.77 -5.38
N PRO A 166 14.06 6.59 -5.85
CA PRO A 166 15.47 6.51 -5.48
C PRO A 166 15.75 6.62 -3.98
N PHE A 167 14.94 7.37 -3.23
CA PHE A 167 15.13 7.58 -1.79
C PHE A 167 14.27 6.68 -0.92
N PHE A 168 13.52 5.71 -1.47
CA PHE A 168 12.71 4.79 -0.67
C PHE A 168 13.55 4.04 0.38
N SER A 169 14.80 3.72 0.08
CA SER A 169 15.71 3.06 1.04
C SER A 169 16.05 3.91 2.27
N ASN A 170 15.86 5.23 2.19
CA ASN A 170 16.08 6.17 3.30
C ASN A 170 14.85 6.31 4.20
N GLN A 171 13.69 5.81 3.76
CA GLN A 171 12.41 5.88 4.47
C GLN A 171 12.21 4.70 5.43
N TRP A 172 13.12 4.59 6.39
CA TRP A 172 13.11 3.49 7.37
C TRP A 172 11.77 3.32 8.09
N TYR A 173 11.06 4.42 8.36
CA TYR A 173 9.78 4.43 9.05
C TYR A 173 8.69 3.66 8.29
N LEU A 174 8.82 3.49 6.97
CA LEU A 174 7.90 2.71 6.13
C LEU A 174 8.16 1.20 6.21
N GLU A 175 9.43 0.79 6.21
CA GLU A 175 9.85 -0.61 6.30
C GLU A 175 11.33 -0.72 6.74
N GLN A 176 11.58 -1.36 7.89
CA GLN A 176 12.91 -1.78 8.34
C GLN A 176 13.00 -3.30 8.33
N ARG A 177 13.57 -3.84 7.26
CA ARG A 177 13.77 -5.29 7.13
C ARG A 177 15.22 -5.62 6.89
N ASN A 178 15.70 -6.60 7.63
CA ASN A 178 16.97 -7.25 7.36
C ASN A 178 16.99 -7.76 5.92
N THR A 179 18.03 -7.42 5.16
CA THR A 179 18.11 -7.73 3.72
C THR A 179 18.37 -9.21 3.43
N ILE A 180 18.78 -10.00 4.42
CA ILE A 180 19.09 -11.43 4.28
C ILE A 180 17.89 -12.28 4.69
N ASN A 181 17.31 -12.01 5.86
CA ASN A 181 16.27 -12.87 6.47
C ASN A 181 14.86 -12.23 6.51
N PHE A 182 14.72 -10.96 6.09
CA PHE A 182 13.45 -10.22 6.03
C PHE A 182 12.71 -10.08 7.36
N LEU A 183 13.40 -10.26 8.49
CA LEU A 183 12.87 -9.96 9.82
C LEU A 183 12.82 -8.44 10.03
N SER A 184 11.87 -7.99 10.83
CA SER A 184 11.79 -6.59 11.27
C SER A 184 12.95 -6.28 12.21
N GLU A 185 13.61 -5.14 11.98
CA GLU A 185 14.79 -4.69 12.75
C GLU A 185 14.49 -3.51 13.69
N GLY A 186 13.24 -3.04 13.75
CA GLY A 186 12.85 -1.91 14.59
C GLY A 186 11.40 -1.50 14.41
N GLY A 187 11.04 -0.34 14.96
CA GLY A 187 9.76 0.30 14.78
C GLY A 187 9.59 0.84 13.36
N ASP A 188 8.66 0.29 12.61
CA ASP A 188 8.19 0.77 11.32
C ASP A 188 6.68 0.53 11.22
N ILE A 189 6.03 1.11 10.21
CA ILE A 189 4.59 0.91 9.97
C ILE A 189 4.31 -0.27 9.00
N ASN A 190 5.36 -1.00 8.56
CA ASN A 190 5.28 -2.18 7.72
C ASN A 190 4.41 -1.96 6.44
N ILE A 191 4.61 -0.82 5.78
CA ILE A 191 3.66 -0.30 4.79
C ILE A 191 3.50 -1.21 3.56
N ARG A 192 4.57 -1.86 3.13
CA ARG A 192 4.57 -2.75 1.97
C ARG A 192 3.67 -3.97 2.14
N SER A 193 3.28 -4.30 3.37
CA SER A 193 2.29 -5.35 3.61
C SER A 193 0.85 -4.90 3.37
N ALA A 194 0.60 -3.58 3.42
CA ALA A 194 -0.70 -2.97 3.19
C ALA A 194 -0.95 -2.66 1.71
N TRP A 195 0.09 -2.25 0.95
CA TRP A 195 -0.04 -1.85 -0.46
C TRP A 195 -0.63 -2.89 -1.43
N PRO A 196 -0.50 -4.22 -1.23
CA PRO A 196 -1.25 -5.20 -2.02
C PRO A 196 -2.77 -5.15 -1.81
N ILE A 197 -3.24 -4.52 -0.74
CA ILE A 197 -4.65 -4.37 -0.37
C ILE A 197 -5.16 -2.99 -0.77
N SER A 198 -4.42 -1.93 -0.41
CA SER A 198 -4.81 -0.53 -0.68
C SER A 198 -3.58 0.37 -0.68
N ARG A 199 -3.61 1.41 -1.51
CA ARG A 199 -2.61 2.50 -1.55
C ARG A 199 -3.25 3.88 -1.34
N GLY A 200 -4.50 3.93 -0.85
CA GLY A 200 -5.21 5.17 -0.53
C GLY A 200 -6.12 5.71 -1.63
N GLN A 201 -6.36 4.95 -2.71
CA GLN A 201 -7.16 5.39 -3.85
C GLN A 201 -8.55 5.88 -3.44
N GLY A 202 -8.96 7.04 -3.98
CA GLY A 202 -10.30 7.59 -3.77
C GLY A 202 -10.52 8.21 -2.39
N VAL A 203 -9.48 8.33 -1.56
CA VAL A 203 -9.54 9.04 -0.28
C VAL A 203 -8.89 10.41 -0.42
N HIS A 204 -9.56 11.43 0.09
CA HIS A 204 -9.05 12.80 0.13
C HIS A 204 -8.63 13.17 1.56
N ILE A 205 -7.40 13.63 1.72
CA ILE A 205 -6.79 13.99 3.01
C ILE A 205 -6.43 15.47 3.00
N ALA A 206 -6.94 16.24 3.95
CA ALA A 206 -6.56 17.64 4.13
C ALA A 206 -5.33 17.76 5.04
N VAL A 207 -4.34 18.53 4.62
CA VAL A 207 -3.14 18.89 5.38
C VAL A 207 -3.33 20.32 5.89
N VAL A 208 -3.64 20.44 7.19
CA VAL A 208 -3.97 21.72 7.82
C VAL A 208 -2.70 22.31 8.44
N ASP A 209 -2.02 23.18 7.71
CA ASP A 209 -0.62 23.53 7.98
C ASP A 209 -0.20 24.90 7.40
N THR A 210 1.09 25.09 7.12
CA THR A 210 1.71 26.31 6.57
C THR A 210 1.52 26.51 5.07
N GLY A 211 0.82 25.59 4.41
CA GLY A 211 0.79 25.45 2.97
C GLY A 211 1.74 24.36 2.47
N VAL A 212 1.53 23.93 1.23
CA VAL A 212 2.24 22.81 0.60
C VAL A 212 2.70 23.28 -0.76
N ASP A 213 3.96 23.00 -1.09
CA ASP A 213 4.49 23.24 -2.43
C ASP A 213 3.75 22.35 -3.44
N GLN A 214 2.80 22.95 -4.15
CA GLN A 214 1.93 22.22 -5.08
C GLN A 214 2.64 21.82 -6.37
N ASP A 215 3.80 22.42 -6.65
CA ASP A 215 4.58 22.11 -7.85
C ASP A 215 5.66 21.05 -7.57
N HIS A 216 5.84 20.63 -6.32
CA HIS A 216 6.79 19.58 -5.95
C HIS A 216 6.48 18.28 -6.71
N PRO A 217 7.45 17.64 -7.38
CA PRO A 217 7.20 16.53 -8.31
C PRO A 217 6.50 15.33 -7.66
N ASP A 218 6.86 14.99 -6.43
CA ASP A 218 6.18 13.91 -5.69
C ASP A 218 4.77 14.26 -5.20
N LEU A 219 4.37 15.53 -5.16
CA LEU A 219 3.11 15.98 -4.54
C LEU A 219 2.09 16.56 -5.52
N ALA A 220 2.54 17.08 -6.67
CA ALA A 220 1.70 17.76 -7.64
C ALA A 220 0.48 16.92 -8.09
N LEU A 221 0.66 15.61 -8.27
CA LEU A 221 -0.44 14.71 -8.61
C LEU A 221 -1.47 14.57 -7.49
N ALA A 222 -1.02 14.49 -6.24
CA ALA A 222 -1.92 14.34 -5.10
C ALA A 222 -2.67 15.66 -4.81
N LEU A 223 -2.03 16.81 -5.02
CA LEU A 223 -2.57 18.15 -4.73
C LEU A 223 -3.41 18.77 -5.85
N ASN A 224 -3.60 18.07 -6.98
CA ASN A 224 -4.48 18.51 -8.06
C ASN A 224 -5.96 18.43 -7.63
N SER A 225 -6.37 19.38 -6.78
CA SER A 225 -7.63 19.38 -6.05
C SER A 225 -8.23 20.78 -6.01
N ASP A 226 -9.53 20.87 -6.30
CA ASP A 226 -10.31 22.10 -6.12
C ASP A 226 -10.52 22.47 -4.63
N PHE A 227 -10.07 21.64 -3.69
CA PHE A 227 -10.27 21.87 -2.26
C PHE A 227 -9.05 22.48 -1.55
N ASN A 228 -8.01 22.90 -2.29
CA ASN A 228 -6.91 23.69 -1.72
C ASN A 228 -7.41 25.07 -1.27
N ARG A 229 -6.97 25.53 -0.10
CA ARG A 229 -7.53 26.74 0.50
C ARG A 229 -6.57 27.41 1.47
N ASN A 230 -6.53 28.73 1.42
CA ASN A 230 -5.93 29.57 2.44
C ASN A 230 -7.05 30.22 3.25
N PHE A 231 -7.19 29.79 4.51
CA PHE A 231 -8.25 30.27 5.40
C PHE A 231 -7.97 31.68 5.94
N ILE A 232 -6.71 32.11 5.95
CA ILE A 232 -6.33 33.46 6.36
C ILE A 232 -6.79 34.49 5.33
N THR A 233 -6.56 34.21 4.04
CA THR A 233 -6.91 35.13 2.93
C THR A 233 -8.29 34.87 2.34
N GLY A 234 -8.88 33.69 2.60
CA GLY A 234 -10.13 33.23 2.01
C GLY A 234 -10.01 32.77 0.55
N THR A 235 -8.79 32.59 0.03
CA THR A 235 -8.53 32.23 -1.38
C THR A 235 -8.39 30.72 -1.56
N GLN A 236 -8.61 30.23 -2.79
CA GLN A 236 -8.36 28.84 -3.19
C GLN A 236 -6.87 28.61 -3.53
N ASP A 237 -5.97 29.07 -2.66
CA ASP A 237 -4.52 28.92 -2.83
C ASP A 237 -3.98 28.06 -1.68
N GLY A 238 -3.33 26.96 -2.02
CA GLY A 238 -2.72 26.03 -1.07
C GLY A 238 -1.21 26.20 -0.92
N ASN A 239 -0.58 27.13 -1.64
CA ASN A 239 0.87 27.30 -1.60
C ASN A 239 1.35 27.87 -0.26
N PRO A 240 2.59 27.53 0.16
CA PRO A 240 3.20 28.18 1.30
C PRO A 240 3.37 29.68 1.01
N VAL A 241 3.04 30.51 1.99
CA VAL A 241 3.15 31.98 1.85
C VAL A 241 4.59 32.50 1.84
N SER A 242 5.57 31.63 2.10
CA SER A 242 7.01 31.89 2.12
C SER A 242 7.76 30.59 1.81
N GLN A 243 8.91 30.67 1.13
CA GLN A 243 9.74 29.48 0.91
C GLN A 243 10.31 28.88 2.20
N THR A 244 10.35 29.64 3.30
CA THR A 244 10.77 29.12 4.61
C THR A 244 9.65 28.33 5.33
N PHE A 245 8.46 28.21 4.75
CA PHE A 245 7.30 27.52 5.33
C PHE A 245 7.20 26.09 4.79
N PHE A 246 8.27 25.32 4.98
CA PHE A 246 8.42 23.96 4.45
C PHE A 246 7.59 22.89 5.18
N HIS A 247 7.08 23.20 6.38
CA HIS A 247 6.50 22.21 7.29
C HIS A 247 5.33 21.43 6.67
N GLY A 248 4.37 22.11 6.03
CA GLY A 248 3.26 21.44 5.35
C GLY A 248 3.69 20.57 4.17
N THR A 249 4.74 20.96 3.43
CA THR A 249 5.34 20.14 2.37
C THR A 249 5.95 18.86 2.93
N ALA A 250 6.74 18.96 3.99
CA ALA A 250 7.34 17.80 4.66
C ALA A 250 6.28 16.83 5.20
N VAL A 251 5.23 17.36 5.82
CA VAL A 251 4.06 16.60 6.29
C VAL A 251 3.36 15.87 5.13
N SER A 252 3.19 16.55 3.99
CA SER A 252 2.49 16.00 2.82
C SER A 252 3.25 14.84 2.17
N GLY A 253 4.58 14.92 2.09
CA GLY A 253 5.42 13.83 1.59
C GLY A 253 5.26 12.53 2.37
N LEU A 254 5.16 12.63 3.69
CA LEU A 254 4.91 11.48 4.56
C LEU A 254 3.53 10.85 4.31
N ILE A 255 2.52 11.65 3.98
CA ILE A 255 1.15 11.14 3.76
C ILE A 255 1.04 10.47 2.39
N ALA A 256 1.34 11.22 1.32
CA ALA A 256 0.96 10.83 -0.04
C ALA A 256 1.92 11.35 -1.11
N ALA A 257 3.23 11.41 -0.83
CA ALA A 257 4.19 11.45 -1.93
C ALA A 257 3.89 10.31 -2.92
N SER A 258 3.93 10.65 -4.20
CA SER A 258 3.77 9.70 -5.31
C SER A 258 4.78 8.56 -5.16
N SER A 259 4.52 7.43 -5.78
CA SER A 259 5.47 6.31 -5.76
C SER A 259 5.40 5.56 -7.06
N GLU A 260 6.43 4.79 -7.35
CA GLU A 260 6.60 4.09 -8.62
C GLU A 260 6.80 5.04 -9.83
N ASN A 261 7.22 6.29 -9.59
CA ASN A 261 7.48 7.31 -10.63
C ASN A 261 8.98 7.41 -11.01
N ASN A 262 9.87 6.66 -10.34
CA ASN A 262 11.34 6.73 -10.45
C ASN A 262 11.92 8.08 -9.95
N GLU A 263 11.21 8.76 -9.07
CA GLU A 263 11.58 10.06 -8.53
C GLU A 263 11.39 10.02 -7.01
N GLY A 264 12.18 10.81 -6.28
CA GLY A 264 11.94 11.06 -4.87
C GLY A 264 11.71 9.85 -3.95
N ILE A 265 10.61 9.92 -3.22
CA ILE A 265 10.23 9.07 -2.08
C ILE A 265 8.89 8.35 -2.34
N ALA A 266 8.32 7.71 -1.32
CA ALA A 266 6.94 7.22 -1.35
C ALA A 266 6.16 7.65 -0.10
N GLY A 267 4.92 8.10 -0.24
CA GLY A 267 4.03 8.36 0.90
C GLY A 267 3.43 7.07 1.47
N VAL A 268 2.83 7.15 2.66
CA VAL A 268 2.08 6.02 3.25
C VAL A 268 0.90 5.60 2.36
N ALA A 269 0.16 6.58 1.85
CA ALA A 269 -0.99 6.42 0.97
C ALA A 269 -0.72 7.12 -0.38
N PRO A 270 0.18 6.57 -1.22
CA PRO A 270 0.72 7.28 -2.38
C PRO A 270 -0.28 7.49 -3.52
N LEU A 271 -1.50 6.93 -3.42
CA LEU A 271 -2.58 7.15 -4.37
C LEU A 271 -3.79 7.86 -3.74
N ALA A 272 -3.64 8.43 -2.54
CA ALA A 272 -4.61 9.35 -1.96
C ALA A 272 -4.48 10.74 -2.59
N SER A 273 -5.57 11.49 -2.62
CA SER A 273 -5.56 12.91 -2.96
C SER A 273 -5.32 13.74 -1.71
N LEU A 274 -4.61 14.85 -1.86
CA LEU A 274 -4.34 15.82 -0.81
C LEU A 274 -5.09 17.13 -1.06
N SER A 275 -5.35 17.84 0.02
CA SER A 275 -5.61 19.27 -0.05
C SER A 275 -4.78 20.04 0.94
N SER A 276 -4.15 21.10 0.46
CA SER A 276 -3.38 22.02 1.29
C SER A 276 -4.30 23.08 1.88
N TRP A 277 -4.42 23.08 3.21
CA TRP A 277 -5.26 23.98 3.99
C TRP A 277 -4.37 24.90 4.84
N VAL A 278 -4.18 26.13 4.37
CA VAL A 278 -3.26 27.10 4.99
C VAL A 278 -3.96 27.80 6.16
N ILE A 279 -3.41 27.63 7.36
CA ILE A 279 -3.85 28.33 8.58
C ILE A 279 -2.73 29.12 9.26
N PHE A 280 -1.49 29.02 8.76
CA PHE A 280 -0.34 29.80 9.21
C PHE A 280 0.14 30.73 8.10
N GLY A 281 0.31 32.00 8.44
CA GLY A 281 0.74 33.08 7.57
C GLY A 281 2.02 33.76 8.06
N PHE A 282 2.52 34.70 7.27
CA PHE A 282 3.75 35.43 7.60
C PHE A 282 3.58 36.35 8.81
N GLY A 283 4.66 36.55 9.58
CA GLY A 283 4.69 37.52 10.69
C GLY A 283 3.83 37.16 11.89
N GLY A 284 3.56 35.86 12.11
CA GLY A 284 2.70 35.39 13.20
C GLY A 284 1.20 35.55 12.94
N ASN A 285 0.81 35.86 11.70
CA ASN A 285 -0.58 35.83 11.28
C ASN A 285 -1.07 34.37 11.25
N ILE A 286 -1.99 34.00 12.13
CA ILE A 286 -2.53 32.65 12.26
C ILE A 286 -4.04 32.76 12.15
N ALA A 287 -4.68 31.74 11.56
CA ALA A 287 -6.13 31.69 11.44
C ALA A 287 -6.83 31.94 12.78
N ASP A 288 -7.79 32.87 12.79
CA ASP A 288 -8.61 33.15 13.97
C ASP A 288 -9.72 32.10 14.19
N SER A 289 -10.45 32.22 15.29
CA SER A 289 -11.52 31.27 15.64
C SER A 289 -12.65 31.14 14.60
N LEU A 290 -12.89 32.18 13.80
CA LEU A 290 -13.89 32.17 12.72
C LEU A 290 -13.35 31.38 11.54
N GLN A 291 -12.09 31.61 11.18
CA GLN A 291 -11.39 30.91 10.10
C GLN A 291 -11.15 29.44 10.43
N LEU A 292 -10.81 29.10 11.68
CA LEU A 292 -10.69 27.72 12.14
C LEU A 292 -12.05 27.00 12.16
N SER A 293 -13.12 27.69 12.58
CA SER A 293 -14.49 27.15 12.48
C SER A 293 -14.87 26.85 11.03
N GLU A 294 -14.58 27.77 10.11
CA GLU A 294 -14.80 27.54 8.68
C GLU A 294 -14.00 26.34 8.15
N MET A 295 -12.74 26.21 8.57
CA MET A 295 -11.88 25.08 8.20
C MET A 295 -12.48 23.73 8.59
N TYR A 296 -13.00 23.59 9.81
CA TYR A 296 -13.68 22.35 10.24
C TYR A 296 -14.99 22.07 9.51
N GLU A 297 -15.67 23.07 8.94
CA GLU A 297 -16.92 22.90 8.18
C GLU A 297 -16.69 22.69 6.68
N THR A 298 -15.49 23.00 6.18
CA THR A 298 -15.18 23.03 4.74
C THR A 298 -15.09 21.62 4.15
N SER A 299 -15.76 21.40 3.02
CA SER A 299 -15.65 20.18 2.19
C SER A 299 -15.87 18.86 2.95
N ASN A 300 -16.74 18.88 3.96
CA ASN A 300 -16.99 17.75 4.86
C ASN A 300 -17.58 16.50 4.18
N GLU A 301 -18.05 16.58 2.93
CA GLU A 301 -18.48 15.39 2.17
C GLU A 301 -17.37 14.80 1.28
N GLN A 302 -16.28 15.55 1.04
CA GLN A 302 -15.18 15.14 0.16
C GLN A 302 -13.93 14.75 0.94
N ILE A 303 -13.60 15.51 1.98
CA ILE A 303 -12.47 15.21 2.87
C ILE A 303 -12.84 14.03 3.77
N ALA A 304 -11.89 13.12 3.98
CA ALA A 304 -12.08 11.98 4.85
C ALA A 304 -11.17 11.98 6.08
N VAL A 305 -9.99 12.58 5.92
CA VAL A 305 -8.98 12.69 6.98
C VAL A 305 -8.47 14.12 7.02
N GLN A 306 -8.28 14.68 8.20
CA GLN A 306 -7.58 15.94 8.42
C GLN A 306 -6.33 15.68 9.27
N ASN A 307 -5.18 16.12 8.77
CA ASN A 307 -3.91 16.08 9.49
C ASN A 307 -3.65 17.44 10.15
N HIS A 308 -3.47 17.44 11.47
CA HIS A 308 -3.14 18.61 12.27
C HIS A 308 -1.78 18.42 12.96
N SER A 309 -0.71 18.75 12.25
CA SER A 309 0.67 18.70 12.77
C SER A 309 1.05 20.00 13.50
N TRP A 310 0.14 20.52 14.31
CA TRP A 310 0.27 21.74 15.10
C TRP A 310 -0.44 21.59 16.46
N GLY A 311 -0.05 22.41 17.43
CA GLY A 311 -0.57 22.36 18.79
C GLY A 311 -0.65 23.75 19.42
N ASN A 312 -1.09 23.80 20.69
CA ASN A 312 -1.03 25.02 21.46
C ASN A 312 0.42 25.44 21.75
N ALA A 313 0.70 26.74 21.71
CA ALA A 313 2.02 27.28 22.04
C ALA A 313 2.32 27.27 23.56
N TYR A 314 1.30 27.04 24.40
CA TYR A 314 1.40 27.09 25.86
C TYR A 314 0.72 25.85 26.48
N PRO A 315 1.24 25.30 27.60
CA PRO A 315 0.66 24.18 28.35
C PRO A 315 -0.49 24.70 29.22
N GLU A 316 -1.44 25.36 28.58
CA GLU A 316 -2.69 25.75 29.18
C GLU A 316 -3.72 24.75 28.67
N GLN A 317 -4.57 24.23 29.56
CA GLN A 317 -5.75 23.37 29.24
C GLN A 317 -6.82 24.10 28.40
N SER A 318 -6.39 25.04 27.57
CA SER A 318 -7.09 25.79 26.56
C SER A 318 -7.39 24.84 25.39
N GLY A 319 -8.64 24.39 25.32
CA GLY A 319 -9.15 23.66 24.16
C GLY A 319 -9.64 24.59 23.06
N PRO A 320 -10.30 24.02 22.03
CA PRO A 320 -10.97 24.83 21.02
C PRO A 320 -11.94 25.82 21.64
N SER A 321 -12.03 27.01 21.05
CA SER A 321 -13.06 27.98 21.37
C SER A 321 -14.47 27.40 21.18
N PHE A 322 -15.49 28.09 21.70
CA PHE A 322 -16.88 27.63 21.57
C PHE A 322 -17.26 27.33 20.10
N LEU A 323 -16.84 28.19 19.17
CA LEU A 323 -17.19 28.06 17.77
C LEU A 323 -16.40 26.92 17.10
N GLU A 324 -15.09 26.84 17.34
CA GLU A 324 -14.24 25.73 16.88
C GLU A 324 -14.79 24.38 17.37
N ARG A 325 -15.19 24.29 18.64
CA ARG A 325 -15.72 23.05 19.22
C ARG A 325 -17.03 22.61 18.57
N LEU A 326 -17.90 23.56 18.20
CA LEU A 326 -19.14 23.26 17.50
C LEU A 326 -18.85 22.72 16.09
N SER A 327 -17.97 23.38 15.34
CA SER A 327 -17.61 23.00 13.97
C SER A 327 -16.84 21.68 13.91
N LEU A 328 -15.87 21.48 14.80
CA LEU A 328 -15.16 20.21 14.97
C LEU A 328 -16.14 19.07 15.30
N SER A 329 -17.11 19.33 16.20
CA SER A 329 -18.14 18.34 16.53
C SER A 329 -19.06 18.03 15.34
N ASN A 330 -19.37 19.02 14.50
CA ASN A 330 -20.11 18.80 13.25
C ASN A 330 -19.29 17.96 12.27
N ALA A 331 -17.99 18.26 12.05
CA ALA A 331 -17.11 17.45 11.21
C ALA A 331 -17.07 15.98 11.68
N PHE A 332 -16.94 15.77 12.99
CA PHE A 332 -16.91 14.44 13.61
C PHE A 332 -18.24 13.67 13.47
N HIS A 333 -19.39 14.32 13.59
CA HIS A 333 -20.69 13.64 13.60
C HIS A 333 -21.41 13.62 12.26
N LYS A 334 -21.19 14.62 11.40
CA LYS A 334 -21.98 14.87 10.19
C LYS A 334 -21.17 14.73 8.91
N GLY A 335 -19.85 14.93 8.97
CA GLY A 335 -18.99 14.75 7.80
C GLY A 335 -19.13 13.36 7.19
N ARG A 336 -18.84 13.23 5.90
CA ARG A 336 -18.99 12.00 5.13
C ARG A 336 -20.37 11.36 5.32
N SER A 337 -21.41 12.17 5.19
CA SER A 337 -22.81 11.77 5.36
C SER A 337 -23.08 11.06 6.69
N GLY A 338 -22.50 11.56 7.79
CA GLY A 338 -22.67 11.03 9.14
C GLY A 338 -21.64 10.00 9.61
N ARG A 339 -20.64 9.65 8.79
CA ARG A 339 -19.53 8.75 9.17
C ARG A 339 -18.44 9.47 9.93
N GLY A 340 -18.34 10.78 9.73
CA GLY A 340 -17.39 11.70 10.35
C GLY A 340 -16.06 11.80 9.62
N ILE A 341 -15.38 12.92 9.88
CA ILE A 341 -14.00 13.19 9.44
C ILE A 341 -13.01 12.65 10.47
N VAL A 342 -12.04 11.86 10.02
CA VAL A 342 -10.96 11.37 10.90
C VAL A 342 -9.97 12.50 11.11
N MET A 343 -9.91 13.06 12.31
CA MET A 343 -8.95 14.11 12.66
C MET A 343 -7.77 13.51 13.40
N VAL A 344 -6.58 13.63 12.80
CA VAL A 344 -5.31 13.13 13.36
C VAL A 344 -4.50 14.33 13.82
N ARG A 345 -4.01 14.29 15.06
CA ARG A 345 -3.33 15.43 15.68
C ARG A 345 -2.02 15.01 16.34
N ALA A 346 -0.98 15.80 16.12
CA ALA A 346 0.32 15.63 16.76
C ALA A 346 0.21 15.83 18.29
N GLY A 347 0.91 15.02 19.08
CA GLY A 347 0.87 15.05 20.55
C GLY A 347 1.65 16.19 21.20
N GLY A 348 2.53 16.88 20.48
CA GLY A 348 3.40 17.95 21.02
C GLY A 348 4.83 17.49 21.33
N ASN A 349 5.74 18.46 21.49
CA ASN A 349 7.20 18.25 21.42
C ASN A 349 7.97 18.83 22.62
N ASP A 350 7.30 19.04 23.75
CA ASP A 350 7.81 19.81 24.90
C ASP A 350 8.34 18.95 26.07
N ARG A 351 8.49 17.62 25.88
CA ARG A 351 8.88 16.70 26.97
C ARG A 351 10.27 16.98 27.55
N THR A 352 11.31 17.11 26.72
CA THR A 352 12.68 17.40 27.19
C THR A 352 13.17 18.78 26.80
N SER A 353 12.73 19.27 25.64
CA SER A 353 13.16 20.54 25.05
C SER A 353 12.03 21.05 24.16
N GLY A 354 11.17 21.90 24.72
CA GLY A 354 10.11 22.59 24.00
C GLY A 354 10.55 23.99 23.60
N ASP A 355 10.04 24.51 22.48
CA ASP A 355 10.29 25.87 22.03
C ASP A 355 9.74 26.91 23.02
N PHE A 356 8.69 26.54 23.73
CA PHE A 356 8.02 27.40 24.71
C PHE A 356 8.14 26.88 26.15
N HIS A 357 8.08 25.55 26.39
CA HIS A 357 8.03 24.98 27.74
C HIS A 357 8.82 23.66 27.93
N PRO A 358 10.16 23.71 27.90
CA PRO A 358 10.98 22.52 28.01
C PRO A 358 10.78 21.81 29.37
N GLY A 359 10.46 20.51 29.33
CA GLY A 359 10.41 19.68 30.53
C GLY A 359 9.02 19.50 31.15
N LEU A 360 7.99 20.13 30.59
CA LEU A 360 6.63 20.15 31.14
C LEU A 360 5.57 19.60 30.17
N GLY A 361 5.97 19.10 29.00
CA GLY A 361 5.03 18.67 27.98
C GLY A 361 4.18 17.45 28.37
N ASP A 362 2.88 17.67 28.56
CA ASP A 362 1.85 16.65 28.72
C ASP A 362 0.76 16.83 27.65
N VAL A 363 0.38 15.74 26.97
CA VAL A 363 -0.66 15.76 25.91
C VAL A 363 -2.03 16.12 26.49
N ASN A 364 -2.25 15.94 27.79
CA ASN A 364 -3.47 16.35 28.48
C ASN A 364 -3.59 17.87 28.65
N ASP A 365 -2.48 18.61 28.54
CA ASP A 365 -2.49 20.06 28.65
C ASP A 365 -2.85 20.75 27.33
N ASP A 366 -2.89 20.05 26.19
CA ASP A 366 -3.55 20.55 24.98
C ASP A 366 -5.02 20.08 24.96
N GLY A 367 -5.94 21.04 25.00
CA GLY A 367 -7.37 20.74 25.05
C GLY A 367 -7.94 20.18 23.75
N TYR A 368 -7.21 20.24 22.62
CA TYR A 368 -7.55 19.56 21.38
C TYR A 368 -7.18 18.09 21.41
N THR A 369 -5.95 17.74 21.81
CA THR A 369 -5.48 16.34 21.88
C THR A 369 -6.24 15.54 22.92
N SER A 370 -6.79 16.21 23.94
CA SER A 370 -7.66 15.62 24.96
C SER A 370 -9.10 15.32 24.48
N MET A 371 -9.46 15.68 23.25
CA MET A 371 -10.80 15.43 22.71
C MET A 371 -10.92 14.00 22.17
N HIS A 372 -11.98 13.28 22.55
CA HIS A 372 -12.25 11.94 22.01
C HIS A 372 -12.50 11.94 20.49
N GLN A 373 -12.77 13.12 19.89
CA GLN A 373 -12.99 13.29 18.46
C GLN A 373 -11.72 13.20 17.62
N VAL A 374 -10.53 13.32 18.24
CA VAL A 374 -9.25 13.30 17.53
C VAL A 374 -8.46 12.03 17.84
N ILE A 375 -7.52 11.70 16.97
CA ILE A 375 -6.49 10.71 17.20
C ILE A 375 -5.22 11.47 17.60
N ALA A 376 -4.91 11.50 18.90
CA ALA A 376 -3.65 12.08 19.39
C ALA A 376 -2.50 11.10 19.17
N VAL A 377 -1.44 11.57 18.49
CA VAL A 377 -0.33 10.75 18.01
C VAL A 377 0.99 11.14 18.69
N ALA A 378 1.60 10.18 19.37
CA ALA A 378 2.96 10.30 19.91
C ALA A 378 4.02 9.92 18.87
N ALA A 379 5.28 10.28 19.14
CA ALA A 379 6.41 9.95 18.27
C ALA A 379 7.32 8.88 18.88
N THR A 380 7.71 7.90 18.06
CA THR A 380 8.73 6.89 18.42
C THR A 380 10.02 7.05 17.65
N ARG A 381 11.10 6.60 18.27
CA ARG A 381 12.39 6.33 17.64
C ARG A 381 12.32 5.04 16.84
N ARG A 382 13.40 4.77 16.11
CA ARG A 382 13.64 3.54 15.36
C ARG A 382 13.58 2.26 16.19
N ASP A 383 13.91 2.32 17.48
CA ASP A 383 13.86 1.17 18.39
C ASP A 383 12.49 0.97 19.07
N GLY A 384 11.50 1.80 18.72
CA GLY A 384 10.14 1.74 19.27
C GLY A 384 9.95 2.46 20.59
N ARG A 385 11.00 3.06 21.18
CA ARG A 385 10.86 3.93 22.35
C ARG A 385 10.26 5.27 21.96
N ALA A 386 9.57 5.93 22.88
CA ALA A 386 9.19 7.33 22.70
C ALA A 386 10.42 8.21 22.43
N THR A 387 10.27 9.19 21.55
CA THR A 387 11.32 10.17 21.26
C THR A 387 11.58 11.06 22.47
N SER A 388 12.75 11.71 22.51
CA SER A 388 13.12 12.60 23.61
C SER A 388 12.08 13.71 23.84
N TYR A 389 11.55 14.26 22.76
CA TYR A 389 10.66 15.43 22.75
C TYR A 389 9.16 15.09 22.87
N SER A 390 8.71 13.87 22.49
CA SER A 390 7.28 13.57 22.43
C SER A 390 6.62 13.74 23.79
N ASN A 391 5.60 14.60 23.86
CA ASN A 391 4.76 14.72 25.05
C ASN A 391 4.16 13.35 25.41
N TRP A 392 3.96 13.13 26.70
CA TRP A 392 3.35 11.93 27.27
C TRP A 392 1.96 12.30 27.81
N GLY A 393 1.03 11.35 27.94
CA GLY A 393 -0.30 11.64 28.44
C GLY A 393 -1.33 10.54 28.16
N ALA A 394 -2.48 10.63 28.84
CA ALA A 394 -3.50 9.59 28.80
C ALA A 394 -4.36 9.63 27.54
N SER A 395 -4.40 10.77 26.87
CA SER A 395 -5.15 10.99 25.63
C SER A 395 -4.46 10.43 24.37
N ILE A 396 -3.21 9.98 24.46
CA ILE A 396 -2.48 9.36 23.36
C ILE A 396 -3.17 8.05 22.97
N LEU A 397 -3.64 7.98 21.72
CA LEU A 397 -4.24 6.77 21.17
C LEU A 397 -3.17 5.82 20.62
N VAL A 398 -2.19 6.35 19.89
CA VAL A 398 -1.17 5.55 19.20
C VAL A 398 0.10 6.37 19.02
N ALA A 399 1.22 5.69 18.78
CA ALA A 399 2.44 6.32 18.34
C ALA A 399 2.84 5.83 16.94
N ALA A 400 3.55 6.69 16.21
CA ALA A 400 4.19 6.34 14.95
C ALA A 400 5.64 6.82 14.95
N PRO A 401 6.49 6.31 14.05
CA PRO A 401 7.85 6.82 13.89
C PRO A 401 7.86 8.34 13.68
N GLY A 402 8.54 9.07 14.57
CA GLY A 402 8.73 10.52 14.46
C GLY A 402 10.20 10.95 14.40
N GLY A 403 11.13 10.01 14.57
CA GLY A 403 12.56 10.25 14.44
C GLY A 403 13.20 10.91 15.67
N GLU A 404 14.52 11.00 15.66
CA GLU A 404 15.32 11.62 16.74
C GLU A 404 16.39 12.51 16.10
N VAL A 405 17.07 13.35 16.90
CA VAL A 405 18.21 14.14 16.41
C VAL A 405 19.22 13.23 15.68
N ARG A 406 19.50 13.54 14.41
CA ARG A 406 20.34 12.76 13.47
C ARG A 406 19.80 11.38 13.06
N ASP A 407 18.52 11.11 13.31
CA ASP A 407 17.78 9.94 12.82
C ASP A 407 16.34 10.36 12.47
N GLY A 408 16.23 11.41 11.64
CA GLY A 408 14.93 11.96 11.23
C GLY A 408 14.25 11.16 10.13
N LEU A 409 13.03 11.56 9.79
CA LEU A 409 12.32 11.01 8.65
C LEU A 409 12.79 11.71 7.37
N PHE A 410 13.07 10.90 6.35
CA PHE A 410 13.34 11.40 5.01
C PHE A 410 12.02 11.73 4.33
N THR A 411 11.79 12.98 3.93
CA THR A 411 10.53 13.43 3.31
C THR A 411 10.77 14.58 2.33
N THR A 412 9.74 15.05 1.65
CA THR A 412 9.79 16.21 0.74
C THR A 412 10.12 17.51 1.48
N ASP A 413 10.72 18.45 0.79
CA ASP A 413 10.95 19.83 1.21
C ASP A 413 10.28 20.78 0.20
N VAL A 414 10.16 22.06 0.51
CA VAL A 414 9.81 23.04 -0.54
C VAL A 414 10.93 23.13 -1.56
N MET A 415 10.59 23.33 -2.83
CA MET A 415 11.60 23.41 -3.87
C MET A 415 12.45 24.68 -3.76
N GLY A 416 13.75 24.54 -4.03
CA GLY A 416 14.73 25.64 -4.03
C GLY A 416 15.36 25.94 -2.66
N ASP A 417 16.12 27.04 -2.58
CA ASP A 417 17.08 27.27 -1.48
C ASP A 417 16.45 27.71 -0.13
N GLY A 418 15.12 27.82 -0.06
CA GLY A 418 14.42 28.31 1.13
C GLY A 418 13.95 27.23 2.10
N GLY A 419 14.08 25.95 1.70
CA GLY A 419 13.67 24.79 2.47
C GLY A 419 14.49 24.52 3.72
N PHE A 420 14.13 23.45 4.43
CA PHE A 420 14.85 23.02 5.61
C PHE A 420 16.26 22.50 5.27
N ASN A 421 16.40 21.87 4.11
CA ASN A 421 17.68 21.38 3.61
C ASN A 421 18.50 22.52 2.96
N MET A 422 19.14 23.34 3.79
CA MET A 422 19.94 24.48 3.33
C MET A 422 21.37 24.12 2.86
N ASP A 423 21.79 22.86 2.98
CA ASP A 423 23.16 22.40 2.66
C ASP A 423 23.07 21.27 1.63
N THR A 424 23.32 21.58 0.35
CA THR A 424 23.10 20.68 -0.81
C THR A 424 23.95 19.39 -0.83
N ASP A 425 24.72 19.11 0.22
CA ASP A 425 25.97 18.36 0.09
C ASP A 425 26.04 16.99 0.79
N SER A 426 24.96 16.43 1.37
CA SER A 426 25.02 15.06 1.95
C SER A 426 24.24 13.98 1.19
N ILE A 427 23.19 14.31 0.43
CA ILE A 427 22.35 13.32 -0.28
C ILE A 427 21.90 13.72 -1.70
N GLY A 428 22.18 14.95 -2.15
CA GLY A 428 22.13 15.31 -3.57
C GLY A 428 20.77 15.68 -4.18
N GLU A 429 19.76 16.08 -3.40
CA GLU A 429 18.54 16.71 -3.94
C GLU A 429 17.95 17.70 -2.93
N GLY A 430 17.99 19.01 -3.24
CA GLY A 430 17.61 20.10 -2.33
C GLY A 430 16.12 20.16 -1.99
N ASP A 431 15.30 19.45 -2.75
CA ASP A 431 13.85 19.41 -2.60
C ASP A 431 13.41 18.31 -1.61
N TYR A 432 14.34 17.69 -0.87
CA TYR A 432 14.06 16.67 0.14
C TYR A 432 14.83 16.91 1.44
N ILE A 433 14.20 16.57 2.56
CA ILE A 433 14.80 16.59 3.89
C ILE A 433 15.47 15.24 4.14
N SER A 434 16.80 15.24 4.34
CA SER A 434 17.58 14.04 4.63
C SER A 434 17.30 13.47 6.03
N ASN A 435 17.69 12.21 6.30
CA ASN A 435 17.64 11.67 7.67
C ASN A 435 18.63 12.37 8.62
N GLU A 436 19.73 12.90 8.10
CA GLU A 436 20.81 13.50 8.89
C GLU A 436 20.46 14.91 9.38
N VAL A 437 19.87 15.72 8.50
CA VAL A 437 19.30 17.05 8.84
C VAL A 437 17.97 16.85 9.58
N GLY A 438 17.14 15.94 9.06
CA GLY A 438 16.07 15.23 9.75
C GLY A 438 14.78 16.02 9.97
N PHE A 439 13.69 15.61 9.32
CA PHE A 439 12.35 16.01 9.76
C PHE A 439 11.97 15.17 10.98
N ILE A 440 11.85 15.82 12.14
CA ILE A 440 11.51 15.17 13.42
C ILE A 440 10.31 15.86 14.06
N GLY A 441 9.67 15.18 15.00
CA GLY A 441 8.56 15.72 15.76
C GLY A 441 7.37 14.78 15.79
N THR A 442 6.43 15.04 16.69
CA THR A 442 5.07 14.48 16.57
C THR A 442 4.39 14.92 15.27
N SER A 443 4.83 16.05 14.68
CA SER A 443 4.49 16.49 13.33
C SER A 443 4.95 15.55 12.21
N ALA A 444 5.97 14.72 12.47
CA ALA A 444 6.42 13.66 11.56
C ALA A 444 5.67 12.33 11.78
N ALA A 445 5.17 12.09 13.00
CA ALA A 445 4.42 10.89 13.35
C ALA A 445 2.93 10.95 12.92
N ALA A 446 2.26 12.07 13.19
CA ALA A 446 0.85 12.29 12.82
C ALA A 446 0.53 12.02 11.34
N PRO A 447 1.31 12.51 10.35
CA PRO A 447 1.04 12.24 8.94
C PRO A 447 1.10 10.75 8.56
N LEU A 448 1.93 9.94 9.24
CA LEU A 448 1.94 8.50 9.00
C LEU A 448 0.61 7.87 9.39
N ILE A 449 0.00 8.31 10.49
CA ILE A 449 -1.33 7.87 10.92
C ILE A 449 -2.44 8.43 10.02
N SER A 450 -2.28 9.65 9.49
CA SER A 450 -3.19 10.23 8.50
C SER A 450 -3.20 9.40 7.21
N GLY A 451 -2.02 9.05 6.67
CA GLY A 451 -1.90 8.17 5.52
C GLY A 451 -2.44 6.76 5.80
N LEU A 452 -2.16 6.20 6.99
CA LEU A 452 -2.68 4.89 7.41
C LEU A 452 -4.22 4.91 7.45
N SER A 453 -4.81 5.97 7.99
CA SER A 453 -6.26 6.19 8.00
C SER A 453 -6.81 6.26 6.56
N GLY A 454 -6.08 6.89 5.65
CA GLY A 454 -6.38 6.89 4.22
C GLY A 454 -6.38 5.48 3.61
N LEU A 455 -5.42 4.62 3.96
CA LEU A 455 -5.41 3.23 3.51
C LEU A 455 -6.64 2.46 4.00
N VAL A 456 -7.01 2.62 5.27
CA VAL A 456 -8.18 1.98 5.90
C VAL A 456 -9.47 2.41 5.19
N LEU A 457 -9.64 3.72 4.96
CA LEU A 457 -10.85 4.27 4.34
C LEU A 457 -10.95 3.96 2.85
N SER A 458 -9.83 3.78 2.15
CA SER A 458 -9.81 3.32 0.75
C SER A 458 -10.32 1.88 0.63
N VAL A 459 -10.05 1.02 1.62
CA VAL A 459 -10.60 -0.35 1.65
C VAL A 459 -12.10 -0.33 1.93
N ASN A 460 -12.56 0.53 2.84
CA ASN A 460 -13.97 0.67 3.13
C ASN A 460 -14.33 2.12 3.49
N PRO A 461 -14.92 2.87 2.53
CA PRO A 461 -15.30 4.26 2.76
C PRO A 461 -16.51 4.42 3.69
N GLU A 462 -17.15 3.32 4.09
CA GLU A 462 -18.29 3.32 5.02
C GLU A 462 -17.88 3.36 6.50
N PHE A 463 -16.60 3.15 6.81
CA PHE A 463 -16.14 3.21 8.19
C PHE A 463 -16.31 4.61 8.79
N SER A 464 -16.87 4.63 10.00
CA SER A 464 -16.97 5.83 10.82
C SER A 464 -15.62 6.17 11.46
N VAL A 465 -15.50 7.37 12.01
CA VAL A 465 -14.29 7.79 12.74
C VAL A 465 -13.96 6.82 13.87
N ARG A 466 -14.97 6.33 14.59
CA ARG A 466 -14.74 5.38 15.69
C ARG A 466 -14.30 4.00 15.20
N ASP A 467 -14.77 3.56 14.03
CA ASP A 467 -14.29 2.31 13.44
C ASP A 467 -12.79 2.44 13.10
N VAL A 468 -12.38 3.57 12.52
CA VAL A 468 -10.96 3.84 12.22
C VAL A 468 -10.12 3.90 13.52
N GLN A 469 -10.58 4.62 14.55
CA GLN A 469 -9.93 4.65 15.86
C GLN A 469 -9.78 3.24 16.45
N GLN A 470 -10.82 2.41 16.39
CA GLN A 470 -10.78 1.04 16.90
C GLN A 470 -9.86 0.13 16.09
N ILE A 471 -9.84 0.26 14.76
CA ILE A 471 -8.94 -0.51 13.90
C ILE A 471 -7.48 -0.17 14.23
N ILE A 472 -7.14 1.12 14.37
CA ILE A 472 -5.80 1.57 14.75
C ILE A 472 -5.44 1.00 16.12
N LEU A 473 -6.29 1.21 17.13
CA LEU A 473 -6.07 0.71 18.49
C LEU A 473 -5.87 -0.81 18.53
N ALA A 474 -6.74 -1.57 17.87
CA ALA A 474 -6.72 -3.03 17.93
C ALA A 474 -5.57 -3.66 17.13
N SER A 475 -5.00 -2.93 16.18
CA SER A 475 -3.89 -3.40 15.33
C SER A 475 -2.53 -2.84 15.73
N ALA A 476 -2.49 -1.85 16.64
CA ALA A 476 -1.28 -1.27 17.18
C ALA A 476 -0.39 -2.31 17.86
N ARG A 477 0.92 -2.04 17.87
CA ARG A 477 1.94 -2.97 18.36
C ARG A 477 3.03 -2.23 19.11
N HIS A 478 3.21 -2.64 20.36
CA HIS A 478 4.39 -2.26 21.14
C HIS A 478 5.62 -2.96 20.58
N VAL A 479 6.63 -2.17 20.20
CA VAL A 479 7.94 -2.65 19.75
C VAL A 479 8.90 -2.74 20.95
N PHE A 480 8.90 -1.73 21.82
CA PHE A 480 9.68 -1.73 23.05
C PHE A 480 8.84 -2.22 24.23
N LEU A 481 8.98 -3.49 24.60
CA LEU A 481 8.16 -4.14 25.64
C LEU A 481 8.60 -3.87 27.09
N ASP A 482 9.79 -3.29 27.28
CA ASP A 482 10.35 -2.99 28.60
C ASP A 482 10.00 -1.56 29.07
N ASP A 483 8.96 -0.94 28.51
CA ASP A 483 8.43 0.33 28.99
C ASP A 483 7.79 0.15 30.38
N PRO A 484 8.31 0.78 31.44
CA PRO A 484 7.78 0.62 32.79
C PRO A 484 6.36 1.18 32.97
N ASP A 485 5.90 2.07 32.08
CA ASP A 485 4.54 2.61 32.12
C ASP A 485 3.51 1.69 31.44
N MET A 486 3.97 0.67 30.70
CA MET A 486 3.09 -0.22 29.96
C MET A 486 2.23 -1.09 30.89
N ALA A 487 0.93 -0.87 30.86
CA ALA A 487 -0.04 -1.56 31.69
C ALA A 487 -1.20 -2.14 30.88
N GLY A 488 -1.76 -3.27 31.36
CA GLY A 488 -3.00 -3.81 30.82
C GLY A 488 -4.21 -3.02 31.33
N ASN A 489 -5.19 -2.75 30.46
CA ASN A 489 -6.41 -2.04 30.81
C ASN A 489 -7.63 -2.99 30.91
N GLY A 490 -8.78 -2.44 31.33
CA GLY A 490 -10.02 -3.21 31.49
C GLY A 490 -10.61 -3.80 30.21
N ALA A 491 -10.11 -3.41 29.04
CA ALA A 491 -10.52 -3.93 27.74
C ALA A 491 -9.58 -5.02 27.20
N GLY A 492 -8.54 -5.40 27.96
CA GLY A 492 -7.59 -6.44 27.56
C GLY A 492 -6.48 -5.96 26.64
N PHE A 493 -6.36 -4.65 26.42
CA PHE A 493 -5.27 -4.04 25.66
C PHE A 493 -4.16 -3.55 26.60
N LYS A 494 -2.93 -3.49 26.09
CA LYS A 494 -1.85 -2.75 26.74
C LYS A 494 -1.94 -1.28 26.35
N HIS A 495 -1.55 -0.40 27.25
CA HIS A 495 -1.45 1.04 27.01
C HIS A 495 -0.25 1.60 27.77
N SER A 496 0.38 2.61 27.20
CA SER A 496 1.42 3.43 27.81
C SER A 496 1.10 4.89 27.56
N HIS A 497 1.24 5.75 28.57
CA HIS A 497 1.17 7.20 28.43
C HIS A 497 2.32 7.74 27.58
N HIS A 498 3.32 6.96 27.21
CA HIS A 498 4.40 7.38 26.31
C HIS A 498 4.09 7.11 24.83
N VAL A 499 3.35 6.05 24.51
CA VAL A 499 3.17 5.58 23.13
C VAL A 499 1.75 5.13 22.76
N GLY A 500 0.78 5.22 23.68
CA GLY A 500 -0.59 4.80 23.45
C GLY A 500 -0.77 3.27 23.49
N PHE A 501 -1.63 2.76 22.61
CA PHE A 501 -2.05 1.35 22.54
C PHE A 501 -1.11 0.41 21.81
#